data_AF-A0A2R6PGB3-F1
#
_entry.id   AF-A0A2R6PGB3-F1
#
_cell.length_a   1.000
_cell.length_b   1.000
_cell.length_c   1.000
_cell.angle_alpha   90.00
_cell.angle_beta   90.00
_cell.angle_gamma   90.00
#
_symmetry.space_group_name_H-M   'P 1'
#
loop_
_entity.id
_entity.type
_entity.pdbx_description
1 polymer ?
#
loop_
_entity_poly.entity_id
_entity_poly.type
_entity_poly.pdbx_seq_one_letter_code
_entity_poly.pdbx_strand_id
1 'polypeptide(L)'
;MADKIVDENARHGHAELLQINREALSSAFARTLGLLYRSLKTSSNTQAYLDDSGAWTSRILRLIPMGNYVAPYVNCLSVCLGTIYSTVAGHGVEKKRHRRRRYGEYGDDGTSMSSDVVAEKHAQELLWITNKLRMCGASDEAVFQWSLASSLASLSLTASPRVQGSILKISSILLGEITRANFEIPSEIKFRVLVLWLPLFCYADNGLAYPVLTGYEKAETERTIDEVISSLPAMDQEVVLTNWLQDFSITPSDWPNLQISYDRWCHSTRKLIAP
;
A
#
# COMPACT_ATOMS: atom_id res chain seq x y z
N MET A 1 -7.54 25.73 6.41
CA MET A 1 -6.35 26.45 6.94
C MET A 1 -5.06 25.77 6.50
N ALA A 2 -4.84 24.48 6.77
CA ALA A 2 -3.66 23.75 6.32
C ALA A 2 -3.47 23.77 4.78
N ASP A 3 -4.54 23.56 3.99
CA ASP A 3 -4.51 23.69 2.52
C ASP A 3 -3.92 25.03 2.07
N LYS A 4 -4.46 26.13 2.63
CA LYS A 4 -4.06 27.48 2.29
C LYS A 4 -2.58 27.73 2.60
N ILE A 5 -2.09 27.24 3.74
CA ILE A 5 -0.68 27.39 4.15
C ILE A 5 0.24 26.61 3.21
N VAL A 6 -0.08 25.34 2.91
CA VAL A 6 0.74 24.53 2.00
C VAL A 6 0.80 25.15 0.61
N ASP A 7 -0.35 25.59 0.09
CA ASP A 7 -0.45 26.19 -1.23
C ASP A 7 0.25 27.56 -1.29
N GLU A 8 0.15 28.38 -0.24
CA GLU A 8 0.88 29.64 -0.12
C GLU A 8 2.38 29.41 -0.07
N ASN A 9 2.86 28.50 0.78
CA ASN A 9 4.28 28.13 0.86
C ASN A 9 4.83 27.67 -0.50
N ALA A 10 4.05 26.89 -1.26
CA ALA A 10 4.42 26.45 -2.60
C ALA A 10 4.49 27.61 -3.60
N ARG A 11 3.56 28.58 -3.53
CA ARG A 11 3.54 29.75 -4.44
C ARG A 11 4.71 30.71 -4.23
N HIS A 12 5.17 30.88 -3.00
CA HIS A 12 6.27 31.81 -2.71
C HIS A 12 7.64 31.22 -3.08
N GLY A 13 7.74 29.91 -3.31
CA GLY A 13 8.91 29.26 -3.91
C GLY A 13 10.20 29.30 -3.09
N HIS A 14 10.17 29.81 -1.85
CA HIS A 14 11.33 29.80 -0.96
C HIS A 14 11.68 28.36 -0.56
N ALA A 15 12.94 27.97 -0.78
CA ALA A 15 13.41 26.60 -0.52
C ALA A 15 13.10 26.13 0.91
N GLU A 16 13.20 27.02 1.90
CA GLU A 16 12.89 26.72 3.30
C GLU A 16 11.41 26.40 3.52
N LEU A 17 10.50 27.12 2.85
CA LEU A 17 9.05 26.88 2.95
C LEU A 17 8.64 25.57 2.27
N LEU A 18 9.30 25.24 1.16
CA LEU A 18 9.13 23.95 0.48
C LEU A 18 9.63 22.80 1.35
N GLN A 19 10.76 22.97 2.04
CA GLN A 19 11.29 21.99 2.98
C GLN A 19 10.34 21.77 4.17
N ILE A 20 9.79 22.85 4.74
CA ILE A 20 8.80 22.76 5.83
C ILE A 20 7.56 22.00 5.34
N ASN A 21 7.05 22.30 4.14
CA ASN A 21 5.94 21.57 3.55
C ASN A 21 6.27 20.08 3.39
N ARG A 22 7.45 19.75 2.86
CA ARG A 22 7.92 18.37 2.67
C ARG A 22 7.96 17.61 3.99
N GLU A 23 8.59 18.16 5.02
CA GLU A 23 8.70 17.52 6.33
C GLU A 23 7.34 17.34 7.01
N ALA A 24 6.51 18.38 7.00
CA ALA A 24 5.18 18.34 7.62
C ALA A 24 4.27 17.32 6.92
N LEU A 25 4.24 17.31 5.59
CA LEU A 25 3.44 16.37 4.80
C LEU A 25 3.98 14.94 4.91
N SER A 26 5.29 14.74 4.90
CA SER A 26 5.94 13.43 5.09
C SER A 26 5.61 12.83 6.46
N SER A 27 5.67 13.64 7.52
CA SER A 27 5.29 13.24 8.87
C SER A 27 3.79 12.95 8.98
N ALA A 28 2.94 13.78 8.34
CA ALA A 28 1.50 13.54 8.27
C ALA A 28 1.18 12.24 7.54
N PHE A 29 1.87 11.93 6.43
CA PHE A 29 1.71 10.69 5.68
C PHE A 29 2.03 9.49 6.58
N ALA A 30 3.19 9.47 7.25
CA ALA A 30 3.60 8.40 8.15
C ALA A 30 2.58 8.16 9.26
N ARG A 31 2.12 9.25 9.88
CA ARG A 31 1.12 9.20 10.96
C ARG A 31 -0.21 8.63 10.46
N THR A 32 -0.73 9.15 9.35
CA THR A 32 -2.04 8.74 8.83
C THR A 32 -2.02 7.32 8.27
N LEU A 33 -0.91 6.90 7.67
CA LEU A 33 -0.63 5.52 7.29
C LEU A 33 -0.72 4.58 8.51
N GLY A 34 -0.09 4.96 9.62
CA GLY A 34 -0.13 4.20 10.87
C GLY A 34 -1.52 4.17 11.52
N LEU A 35 -2.30 5.24 11.40
CA LEU A 35 -3.70 5.28 11.88
C LEU A 35 -4.59 4.36 11.04
N LEU A 36 -4.48 4.42 9.71
CA LEU A 36 -5.21 3.53 8.80
C LEU A 36 -4.91 2.06 9.09
N TYR A 37 -3.63 1.70 9.26
CA TYR A 37 -3.24 0.35 9.65
C TYR A 37 -3.92 -0.10 10.96
N ARG A 38 -3.92 0.75 11.99
CA ARG A 38 -4.56 0.41 13.28
C ARG A 38 -6.07 0.25 13.14
N SER A 39 -6.73 1.12 12.39
CA SER A 39 -8.17 1.02 12.13
C SER A 39 -8.52 -0.28 11.41
N LEU A 40 -7.77 -0.67 10.38
CA LEU A 40 -7.99 -1.93 9.68
C LEU A 40 -7.67 -3.14 10.56
N LYS A 41 -6.60 -3.08 11.37
CA LYS A 41 -6.24 -4.16 12.28
C LYS A 41 -7.30 -4.39 13.36
N THR A 42 -7.85 -3.32 13.93
CA THR A 42 -8.95 -3.42 14.91
C THR A 42 -10.17 -4.05 14.27
N SER A 43 -10.55 -3.61 13.06
CA SER A 43 -11.68 -4.18 12.30
C SER A 43 -11.47 -5.68 12.00
N SER A 44 -10.26 -6.05 11.56
CA SER A 44 -9.88 -7.44 11.28
C SER A 44 -9.86 -8.32 12.53
N ASN A 45 -9.34 -7.81 13.66
CA ASN A 45 -9.33 -8.56 14.93
C ASN A 45 -10.75 -8.82 15.47
N THR A 46 -11.68 -7.88 15.28
CA THR A 46 -13.10 -8.09 15.61
C THR A 46 -13.70 -9.22 14.76
N GLN A 47 -13.34 -9.31 13.48
CA GLN A 47 -13.73 -10.40 12.60
C GLN A 47 -13.08 -11.74 13.01
N ALA A 48 -11.83 -11.72 13.47
CA ALA A 48 -11.03 -12.89 13.86
C ALA A 48 -11.46 -13.56 15.18
N TYR A 49 -12.38 -12.97 15.95
CA TYR A 49 -13.02 -13.66 17.08
C TYR A 49 -14.07 -14.70 16.65
N LEU A 50 -14.42 -14.73 15.35
CA LEU A 50 -15.33 -15.72 14.75
C LEU A 50 -14.61 -16.76 13.85
N ASP A 51 -13.33 -16.55 13.48
CA ASP A 51 -12.57 -17.52 12.68
C ASP A 51 -11.12 -17.62 13.21
N ASP A 52 -10.70 -18.86 13.49
CA ASP A 52 -9.53 -19.23 14.29
C ASP A 52 -8.19 -18.66 13.77
N SER A 53 -7.47 -18.04 14.70
CA SER A 53 -6.38 -17.05 14.54
C SER A 53 -5.03 -17.56 14.01
N GLY A 54 -5.02 -18.68 13.27
CA GLY A 54 -3.83 -19.23 12.58
C GLY A 54 -4.00 -19.43 11.07
N ALA A 55 -5.22 -19.22 10.54
CA ALA A 55 -5.58 -19.65 9.20
C ALA A 55 -5.30 -18.63 8.09
N TRP A 56 -5.18 -17.32 8.36
CA TRP A 56 -5.23 -16.32 7.29
C TRP A 56 -3.88 -16.02 6.60
N THR A 57 -2.77 -15.93 7.36
CA THR A 57 -1.42 -15.84 6.76
C THR A 57 -1.04 -17.13 6.05
N SER A 58 -1.52 -18.27 6.55
CA SER A 58 -1.39 -19.57 5.90
C SER A 58 -2.34 -19.74 4.71
N ARG A 59 -3.52 -19.11 4.67
CA ARG A 59 -4.38 -19.03 3.48
C ARG A 59 -3.71 -18.19 2.39
N ILE A 60 -3.18 -17.00 2.68
CA ILE A 60 -2.48 -16.18 1.65
C ILE A 60 -1.21 -16.88 1.16
N LEU A 61 -0.39 -17.44 2.05
CA LEU A 61 0.82 -18.18 1.65
C LEU A 61 0.53 -19.53 0.97
N ARG A 62 -0.66 -20.15 1.17
CA ARG A 62 -1.11 -21.38 0.47
C ARG A 62 -1.88 -21.09 -0.82
N LEU A 63 -2.46 -19.90 -0.95
CA LEU A 63 -3.11 -19.44 -2.19
C LEU A 63 -2.09 -19.00 -3.25
N ILE A 64 -0.81 -18.86 -2.87
CA ILE A 64 0.31 -18.54 -3.76
C ILE A 64 1.18 -19.81 -3.97
N PRO A 65 1.14 -20.44 -5.15
CA PRO A 65 2.14 -21.46 -5.52
C PRO A 65 3.54 -20.81 -5.53
N MET A 66 4.51 -21.38 -4.80
CA MET A 66 5.88 -20.83 -4.57
C MET A 66 6.02 -19.74 -3.49
N GLY A 67 5.11 -19.68 -2.49
CA GLY A 67 5.20 -18.74 -1.34
C GLY A 67 6.52 -18.72 -0.55
N ASN A 68 7.39 -19.74 -0.67
CA ASN A 68 8.74 -19.74 -0.09
C ASN A 68 9.68 -18.69 -0.70
N TYR A 69 9.50 -18.28 -1.95
CA TYR A 69 10.39 -17.32 -2.62
C TYR A 69 10.15 -15.88 -2.16
N VAL A 70 8.92 -15.55 -1.77
CA VAL A 70 8.52 -14.20 -1.33
C VAL A 70 8.61 -14.07 0.21
N ALA A 71 8.55 -15.20 0.93
CA ALA A 71 8.68 -15.28 2.40
C ALA A 71 9.86 -14.47 2.99
N PRO A 72 11.11 -14.53 2.48
CA PRO A 72 12.20 -13.73 3.03
C PRO A 72 12.00 -12.22 2.86
N TYR A 73 11.32 -11.77 1.80
CA TYR A 73 11.08 -10.35 1.53
C TYR A 73 10.01 -9.76 2.46
N VAL A 74 8.93 -10.51 2.71
CA VAL A 74 7.85 -10.07 3.60
C VAL A 74 8.19 -10.22 5.09
N ASN A 75 8.99 -11.23 5.46
CA ASN A 75 9.39 -11.47 6.85
C ASN A 75 10.48 -10.51 7.33
N CYS A 76 11.37 -10.03 6.45
CA CYS A 76 12.40 -9.04 6.80
C CYS A 76 11.80 -7.65 7.12
N LEU A 77 10.69 -7.28 6.47
CA LEU A 77 9.98 -6.02 6.69
C LEU A 77 9.31 -5.90 8.07
N SER A 78 8.92 -7.02 8.68
CA SER A 78 8.35 -7.05 10.03
C SER A 78 9.35 -6.62 11.11
N VAL A 79 10.65 -6.79 10.87
CA VAL A 79 11.71 -6.60 11.88
C VAL A 79 12.21 -5.14 11.89
N CYS A 80 12.24 -4.47 10.74
CA CYS A 80 12.80 -3.12 10.63
C CYS A 80 11.86 -1.99 11.09
N LEU A 81 10.58 -2.27 11.34
CA LEU A 81 9.63 -1.25 11.82
C LEU A 81 9.78 -0.98 13.33
N GLY A 82 10.27 -1.93 14.14
CA GLY A 82 10.45 -1.74 15.59
C GLY A 82 11.45 -0.65 15.96
N THR A 83 12.39 -0.33 15.07
CA THR A 83 13.49 0.60 15.34
C THR A 83 13.14 2.05 15.01
N ILE A 84 12.25 2.30 14.03
CA ILE A 84 11.79 3.68 13.72
C ILE A 84 10.74 4.14 14.73
N TYR A 85 9.99 3.21 15.33
CA TYR A 85 9.02 3.53 16.38
C TYR A 85 9.65 3.99 17.71
N SER A 86 10.92 3.66 17.99
CA SER A 86 11.55 4.00 19.27
C SER A 86 12.20 5.38 19.31
N THR A 87 12.41 6.05 18.16
CA THR A 87 13.07 7.36 18.11
C THR A 87 12.10 8.54 18.28
N VAL A 88 10.79 8.32 18.18
CA VAL A 88 9.77 9.38 18.38
C VAL A 88 8.95 9.19 19.67
N ALA A 89 9.11 8.06 20.37
CA ALA A 89 8.54 7.85 21.71
C ALA A 89 9.60 8.04 22.80
N GLY A 90 10.16 9.24 22.87
CA GLY A 90 10.99 9.67 24.00
C GLY A 90 10.14 9.85 25.26
N HIS A 91 10.43 9.03 26.27
CA HIS A 91 10.09 9.19 27.70
C HIS A 91 8.62 9.08 28.12
N GLY A 92 8.29 7.95 28.77
CA GLY A 92 7.26 7.95 29.79
C GLY A 92 6.52 6.61 30.01
N VAL A 93 6.79 6.00 31.15
CA VAL A 93 5.77 5.40 32.04
C VAL A 93 5.15 4.06 31.64
N GLU A 94 5.73 3.01 32.23
CA GLU A 94 5.07 2.14 33.21
C GLU A 94 4.01 1.12 32.75
N LYS A 95 4.38 -0.16 32.93
CA LYS A 95 3.54 -1.34 32.75
C LYS A 95 2.40 -1.35 33.76
N LYS A 96 1.13 -1.29 33.30
CA LYS A 96 -0.02 -1.75 34.10
C LYS A 96 -0.86 -2.77 33.34
N ARG A 97 -0.72 -4.03 33.79
CA ARG A 97 -1.66 -5.13 33.57
C ARG A 97 -3.05 -4.70 34.05
N HIS A 98 -4.05 -4.68 33.18
CA HIS A 98 -5.44 -4.59 33.60
C HIS A 98 -6.19 -5.91 33.47
N ARG A 99 -6.71 -6.31 34.63
CA ARG A 99 -7.50 -7.45 35.02
C ARG A 99 -8.88 -7.41 34.35
N ARG A 100 -9.20 -8.50 33.63
CA ARG A 100 -10.53 -8.87 33.11
C ARG A 100 -11.62 -8.68 34.16
N ARG A 101 -12.69 -7.97 33.83
CA ARG A 101 -14.03 -8.15 34.41
C ARG A 101 -15.03 -8.24 33.26
N ARG A 102 -15.61 -9.44 33.09
CA ARG A 102 -16.80 -9.72 32.29
C ARG A 102 -18.00 -9.03 32.93
N TYR A 103 -18.81 -8.34 32.14
CA TYR A 103 -20.25 -8.20 32.36
C TYR A 103 -20.93 -7.85 31.02
N GLY A 104 -21.97 -8.61 30.66
CA GLY A 104 -23.12 -8.14 29.90
C GLY A 104 -22.98 -7.98 28.39
N GLU A 105 -23.26 -9.07 27.68
CA GLU A 105 -23.49 -9.20 26.25
C GLU A 105 -24.87 -8.62 25.87
N TYR A 106 -24.88 -7.55 25.07
CA TYR A 106 -25.97 -7.14 24.17
C TYR A 106 -25.31 -6.61 22.89
N GLY A 107 -25.80 -7.05 21.74
CA GLY A 107 -25.15 -6.98 20.43
C GLY A 107 -24.52 -5.63 20.06
N ASP A 108 -23.23 -5.66 19.79
CA ASP A 108 -22.38 -4.54 19.37
C ASP A 108 -22.16 -4.58 17.85
N ASP A 109 -23.22 -4.28 17.10
CA ASP A 109 -23.13 -4.04 15.64
C ASP A 109 -22.60 -2.61 15.34
N GLY A 110 -22.58 -1.73 16.35
CA GLY A 110 -22.17 -0.33 16.22
C GLY A 110 -20.65 -0.11 16.17
N THR A 111 -19.86 -0.95 16.83
CA THR A 111 -18.39 -0.76 16.88
C THR A 111 -17.70 -1.14 15.56
N SER A 112 -18.21 -2.15 14.83
CA SER A 112 -17.67 -2.55 13.52
C SER A 112 -17.90 -1.47 12.46
N MET A 113 -19.14 -0.96 12.35
CA MET A 113 -19.50 0.13 11.46
C MET A 113 -18.68 1.40 11.75
N SER A 114 -18.46 1.72 13.03
CA SER A 114 -17.63 2.87 13.44
C SER A 114 -16.17 2.71 13.01
N SER A 115 -15.59 1.50 13.14
CA SER A 115 -14.20 1.25 12.77
C SER A 115 -13.95 1.34 11.27
N ASP A 116 -14.90 0.86 10.44
CA ASP A 116 -14.80 0.96 8.98
C ASP A 116 -14.93 2.42 8.49
N VAL A 117 -15.86 3.19 9.06
CA VAL A 117 -15.98 4.65 8.78
C VAL A 117 -14.70 5.40 9.17
N VAL A 118 -14.08 5.02 10.29
CA VAL A 118 -12.81 5.61 10.71
C VAL A 118 -11.67 5.18 9.78
N ALA A 119 -11.63 3.94 9.30
CA ALA A 119 -10.67 3.50 8.31
C ALA A 119 -10.83 4.24 6.98
N GLU A 120 -12.07 4.38 6.49
CA GLU A 120 -12.40 5.15 5.28
C GLU A 120 -11.89 6.59 5.39
N LYS A 121 -12.16 7.26 6.52
CA LYS A 121 -11.66 8.62 6.79
C LYS A 121 -10.14 8.70 6.69
N HIS A 122 -9.40 7.79 7.33
CA HIS A 122 -7.94 7.82 7.28
C HIS A 122 -7.40 7.50 5.89
N ALA A 123 -8.07 6.63 5.12
CA ALA A 123 -7.67 6.34 3.75
C ALA A 123 -7.88 7.56 2.83
N GLN A 124 -8.98 8.30 3.01
CA GLN A 124 -9.24 9.56 2.29
C GLN A 124 -8.25 10.66 2.68
N GLU A 125 -7.94 10.80 3.98
CA GLU A 125 -6.92 11.74 4.46
C GLU A 125 -5.55 11.40 3.87
N LEU A 126 -5.17 10.11 3.85
CA LEU A 126 -3.91 9.67 3.27
C LEU A 126 -3.84 9.98 1.78
N LEU A 127 -4.92 9.72 1.03
CA LEU A 127 -5.03 10.09 -0.38
C LEU A 127 -4.88 11.61 -0.61
N TRP A 128 -5.47 12.43 0.25
CA TRP A 128 -5.30 13.88 0.20
C TRP A 128 -3.83 14.28 0.46
N ILE A 129 -3.17 13.70 1.47
CA ILE A 129 -1.75 13.96 1.76
C ILE A 129 -0.86 13.54 0.58
N THR A 130 -1.12 12.38 -0.04
CA THR A 130 -0.40 11.92 -1.24
C THR A 130 -0.47 12.96 -2.36
N ASN A 131 -1.65 13.51 -2.62
CA ASN A 131 -1.82 14.54 -3.64
C ASN A 131 -1.04 15.82 -3.27
N LYS A 132 -1.03 16.21 -2.00
CA LYS A 132 -0.25 17.38 -1.56
C LYS A 132 1.25 17.16 -1.68
N LEU A 133 1.76 15.98 -1.31
CA LEU A 133 3.17 15.63 -1.51
C LEU A 133 3.56 15.72 -2.99
N ARG A 134 2.70 15.22 -3.89
CA ARG A 134 2.89 15.37 -5.34
C ARG A 134 2.95 16.82 -5.79
N MET A 135 2.00 17.65 -5.37
CA MET A 135 1.99 19.07 -5.77
C MET A 135 3.21 19.84 -5.26
N CYS A 136 3.79 19.41 -4.14
CA CYS A 136 5.01 19.98 -3.56
C CYS A 136 6.31 19.37 -4.13
N GLY A 137 6.24 18.39 -5.04
CA GLY A 137 7.42 17.71 -5.58
C GLY A 137 8.16 16.83 -4.56
N ALA A 138 7.46 16.35 -3.52
CA ALA A 138 7.99 15.50 -2.46
C ALA A 138 7.38 14.08 -2.52
N SER A 139 7.18 13.58 -3.74
CA SER A 139 6.58 12.25 -3.97
C SER A 139 7.52 11.12 -3.54
N ASP A 140 8.84 11.34 -3.49
CA ASP A 140 9.84 10.36 -3.04
C ASP A 140 9.59 9.88 -1.62
N GLU A 141 9.29 10.79 -0.69
CA GLU A 141 8.93 10.43 0.69
C GLU A 141 7.72 9.51 0.73
N ALA A 142 6.69 9.84 -0.06
CA ALA A 142 5.47 9.03 -0.10
C ALA A 142 5.77 7.65 -0.66
N VAL A 143 6.50 7.56 -1.78
CA VAL A 143 6.90 6.28 -2.39
C VAL A 143 7.73 5.44 -1.43
N PHE A 144 8.72 6.05 -0.77
CA PHE A 144 9.57 5.35 0.21
C PHE A 144 8.72 4.78 1.35
N GLN A 145 7.88 5.60 1.99
CA GLN A 145 7.02 5.14 3.08
C GLN A 145 5.99 4.08 2.62
N TRP A 146 5.44 4.23 1.42
CA TRP A 146 4.51 3.26 0.83
C TRP A 146 5.18 1.90 0.56
N SER A 147 6.46 1.90 0.20
CA SER A 147 7.26 0.68 -0.01
C SER A 147 7.52 -0.12 1.29
N LEU A 148 7.38 0.52 2.46
CA LEU A 148 7.59 -0.12 3.76
C LEU A 148 6.30 -0.60 4.42
N ALA A 149 5.15 -0.32 3.80
CA ALA A 149 3.82 -0.50 4.39
C ALA A 149 3.22 -1.91 4.18
N SER A 150 4.03 -2.96 4.32
CA SER A 150 3.62 -4.35 4.02
C SER A 150 2.44 -4.86 4.85
N SER A 151 2.39 -4.48 6.12
CA SER A 151 1.30 -4.87 7.02
C SER A 151 -0.02 -4.18 6.68
N LEU A 152 0.04 -2.99 6.08
CA LEU A 152 -1.16 -2.32 5.57
C LEU A 152 -1.59 -2.94 4.24
N ALA A 153 -0.63 -3.24 3.36
CA ALA A 153 -0.90 -3.89 2.08
C ALA A 153 -1.66 -5.21 2.25
N SER A 154 -1.24 -6.06 3.19
CA SER A 154 -1.95 -7.32 3.47
C SER A 154 -3.38 -7.11 3.99
N LEU A 155 -3.59 -6.16 4.91
CA LEU A 155 -4.93 -5.84 5.44
C LEU A 155 -5.83 -5.18 4.39
N SER A 156 -5.26 -4.51 3.39
CA SER A 156 -6.02 -3.83 2.35
C SER A 156 -6.82 -4.80 1.47
N LEU A 157 -6.33 -6.02 1.26
CA LEU A 157 -7.02 -7.03 0.44
C LEU A 157 -8.37 -7.47 1.03
N THR A 158 -8.57 -7.29 2.34
CA THR A 158 -9.82 -7.62 3.04
C THR A 158 -10.54 -6.38 3.58
N ALA A 159 -10.07 -5.18 3.23
CA ALA A 159 -10.71 -3.94 3.65
C ALA A 159 -12.04 -3.71 2.90
N SER A 160 -12.87 -2.80 3.41
CA SER A 160 -14.10 -2.43 2.70
C SER A 160 -13.79 -1.84 1.31
N PRO A 161 -14.69 -1.98 0.32
CA PRO A 161 -14.45 -1.52 -1.06
C PRO A 161 -14.08 -0.03 -1.16
N ARG A 162 -14.58 0.81 -0.24
CA ARG A 162 -14.26 2.25 -0.21
C ARG A 162 -12.83 2.53 0.25
N VAL A 163 -12.36 1.79 1.26
CA VAL A 163 -10.97 1.85 1.73
C VAL A 163 -10.04 1.30 0.64
N GLN A 164 -10.36 0.14 0.07
CA GLN A 164 -9.62 -0.43 -1.07
C GLN A 164 -9.51 0.56 -2.21
N GLY A 165 -10.61 1.23 -2.58
CA GLY A 165 -10.60 2.21 -3.65
C GLY A 165 -9.70 3.42 -3.38
N SER A 166 -9.65 3.89 -2.13
CA SER A 166 -8.75 4.98 -1.74
C SER A 166 -7.28 4.54 -1.80
N ILE A 167 -6.97 3.34 -1.31
CA ILE A 167 -5.62 2.75 -1.33
C ILE A 167 -5.17 2.50 -2.79
N LEU A 168 -6.05 1.99 -3.65
CA LEU A 168 -5.79 1.83 -5.08
C LEU A 168 -5.41 3.15 -5.75
N LYS A 169 -6.17 4.22 -5.47
CA LYS A 169 -5.86 5.56 -5.98
C LYS A 169 -4.49 6.06 -5.52
N ILE A 170 -4.16 5.84 -4.25
CA ILE A 170 -2.84 6.17 -3.70
C ILE A 170 -1.76 5.41 -4.46
N SER A 171 -1.90 4.09 -4.59
CA SER A 171 -0.91 3.25 -5.30
C SER A 171 -0.76 3.66 -6.78
N SER A 172 -1.86 3.92 -7.48
CA SER A 172 -1.84 4.40 -8.88
C SER A 172 -1.10 5.74 -9.02
N ILE A 173 -1.39 6.71 -8.14
CA ILE A 173 -0.68 8.00 -8.13
C ILE A 173 0.81 7.77 -7.90
N LEU A 174 1.19 7.00 -6.88
CA LEU A 174 2.59 6.79 -6.54
C LEU A 174 3.37 6.02 -7.62
N LEU A 175 2.74 5.05 -8.29
CA LEU A 175 3.34 4.38 -9.45
C LEU A 175 3.61 5.34 -10.60
N GLY A 176 2.67 6.26 -10.89
CA GLY A 176 2.90 7.32 -11.86
C GLY A 176 3.99 8.31 -11.44
N GLU A 177 4.13 8.60 -10.15
CA GLU A 177 5.22 9.44 -9.65
C GLU A 177 6.58 8.74 -9.76
N ILE A 178 6.65 7.40 -9.62
CA ILE A 178 7.89 6.64 -9.84
C ILE A 178 8.43 6.81 -11.26
N THR A 179 7.55 6.86 -12.27
CA THR A 179 7.95 7.01 -13.68
C THR A 179 8.21 8.46 -14.07
N ARG A 180 7.56 9.41 -13.42
CA ARG A 180 7.70 10.86 -13.66
C ARG A 180 8.80 11.53 -12.83
N ALA A 181 9.31 10.86 -11.80
CA ALA A 181 10.21 11.45 -10.83
C ALA A 181 11.45 12.07 -11.49
N ASN A 182 11.73 13.33 -11.12
CA ASN A 182 13.00 13.99 -11.42
C ASN A 182 14.17 13.45 -10.57
N PHE A 183 13.91 12.47 -9.72
CA PHE A 183 14.85 11.87 -8.78
C PHE A 183 14.95 10.36 -9.03
N GLU A 184 16.15 9.80 -8.87
CA GLU A 184 16.38 8.37 -9.03
C GLU A 184 15.83 7.60 -7.83
N ILE A 185 14.75 6.84 -8.06
CA ILE A 185 14.22 5.91 -7.06
C ILE A 185 14.97 4.58 -7.17
N PRO A 186 15.64 4.11 -6.09
CA PRO A 186 16.29 2.80 -6.05
C PRO A 186 15.39 1.66 -6.51
N SER A 187 15.94 0.72 -7.29
CA SER A 187 15.20 -0.45 -7.79
C SER A 187 14.57 -1.28 -6.69
N GLU A 188 15.20 -1.36 -5.51
CA GLU A 188 14.64 -2.06 -4.34
C GLU A 188 13.30 -1.45 -3.89
N ILE A 189 13.17 -0.12 -3.91
CA ILE A 189 11.94 0.57 -3.52
C ILE A 189 10.85 0.30 -4.57
N LYS A 190 11.20 0.41 -5.86
CA LYS A 190 10.28 0.10 -6.97
C LYS A 190 9.75 -1.33 -6.88
N PHE A 191 10.65 -2.29 -6.63
CA PHE A 191 10.32 -3.69 -6.45
C PHE A 191 9.35 -3.90 -5.28
N ARG A 192 9.65 -3.32 -4.11
CA ARG A 192 8.78 -3.40 -2.92
C ARG A 192 7.40 -2.81 -3.18
N VAL A 193 7.32 -1.66 -3.85
CA VAL A 193 6.02 -1.06 -4.20
C VAL A 193 5.20 -2.01 -5.07
N LEU A 194 5.80 -2.58 -6.12
CA LEU A 194 5.10 -3.52 -7.00
C LEU A 194 4.67 -4.79 -6.26
N VAL A 195 5.57 -5.48 -5.57
CA VAL A 195 5.25 -6.75 -4.90
C VAL A 195 4.19 -6.58 -3.81
N LEU A 196 4.23 -5.48 -3.06
CA LEU A 196 3.27 -5.26 -1.98
C LEU A 196 1.89 -4.87 -2.49
N TRP A 197 1.83 -4.01 -3.50
CA TRP A 197 0.59 -3.33 -3.84
C TRP A 197 -0.07 -3.86 -5.10
N LEU A 198 0.66 -4.51 -6.02
CA LEU A 198 0.11 -5.07 -7.25
C LEU A 198 -1.05 -6.06 -7.00
N PRO A 199 -1.02 -6.94 -5.98
CA PRO A 199 -2.15 -7.83 -5.71
C PRO A 199 -3.46 -7.08 -5.49
N LEU A 200 -3.42 -5.90 -4.84
CA LEU A 200 -4.63 -5.10 -4.62
C LEU A 200 -5.29 -4.69 -5.94
N PHE A 201 -4.52 -4.47 -7.01
CA PHE A 201 -5.08 -4.15 -8.33
C PHE A 201 -5.86 -5.33 -8.90
N CYS A 202 -5.40 -6.57 -8.68
CA CYS A 202 -6.11 -7.77 -9.09
C CYS A 202 -7.40 -7.95 -8.28
N TYR A 203 -7.32 -7.92 -6.94
CA TYR A 203 -8.39 -8.33 -6.04
C TYR A 203 -9.42 -7.24 -5.69
N ALA A 204 -9.11 -5.96 -5.91
CA ALA A 204 -10.04 -4.89 -5.58
C ALA A 204 -11.24 -4.91 -6.53
N ASP A 205 -12.30 -5.55 -6.06
CA ASP A 205 -13.58 -5.59 -6.75
C ASP A 205 -14.18 -4.17 -6.76
N ASN A 206 -14.73 -3.75 -7.90
CA ASN A 206 -15.42 -2.46 -8.00
C ASN A 206 -16.83 -2.58 -7.39
N GLY A 207 -16.92 -3.08 -6.14
CA GLY A 207 -18.16 -3.24 -5.36
C GLY A 207 -18.85 -1.93 -4.96
N LEU A 208 -18.55 -0.85 -5.68
CA LEU A 208 -19.14 0.47 -5.55
C LEU A 208 -20.08 0.73 -6.72
N ALA A 209 -21.09 1.58 -6.52
CA ALA A 209 -22.04 1.98 -7.57
C ALA A 209 -21.36 2.68 -8.77
N TYR A 210 -20.12 3.13 -8.59
CA TYR A 210 -19.30 3.79 -9.59
C TYR A 210 -17.86 3.25 -9.51
N PRO A 211 -17.19 3.09 -10.66
CA PRO A 211 -15.84 2.56 -10.68
C PRO A 211 -14.88 3.49 -9.93
N VAL A 212 -13.99 2.91 -9.12
CA VAL A 212 -12.99 3.67 -8.34
C VAL A 212 -12.09 4.48 -9.28
N LEU A 213 -11.64 3.82 -10.35
CA LEU A 213 -10.83 4.38 -11.42
C LEU A 213 -11.60 4.29 -12.74
N THR A 214 -11.59 5.36 -13.51
CA THR A 214 -12.09 5.38 -14.88
C THR A 214 -11.26 4.44 -15.77
N GLY A 215 -11.82 4.02 -16.91
CA GLY A 215 -11.08 3.18 -17.87
C GLY A 215 -9.76 3.81 -18.34
N TYR A 216 -9.74 5.14 -18.48
CA TYR A 216 -8.52 5.89 -18.79
C TYR A 216 -7.49 5.82 -17.66
N GLU A 217 -7.90 6.05 -16.41
CA GLU A 217 -7.00 5.93 -15.25
C GLU A 217 -6.46 4.51 -15.07
N LYS A 218 -7.27 3.49 -15.36
CA LYS A 218 -6.85 2.08 -15.37
C LYS A 218 -5.76 1.82 -16.41
N ALA A 219 -5.95 2.27 -17.65
CA ALA A 219 -4.97 2.13 -18.72
C ALA A 219 -3.68 2.93 -18.46
N GLU A 220 -3.79 4.13 -17.88
CA GLU A 220 -2.65 4.92 -17.41
C GLU A 220 -1.84 4.15 -16.36
N THR A 221 -2.55 3.57 -15.38
CA THR A 221 -1.94 2.78 -14.32
C THR A 221 -1.20 1.56 -14.89
N GLU A 222 -1.81 0.79 -15.78
CA GLU A 222 -1.16 -0.36 -16.43
C GLU A 222 0.13 0.03 -17.14
N ARG A 223 0.13 1.15 -17.88
CA ARG A 223 1.34 1.65 -18.53
C ARG A 223 2.41 2.04 -17.53
N THR A 224 2.05 2.74 -16.45
CA THR A 224 3.03 3.08 -15.40
C THR A 224 3.60 1.83 -14.75
N ILE A 225 2.78 0.79 -14.53
CA ILE A 225 3.26 -0.50 -14.01
C ILE A 225 4.24 -1.15 -15.00
N ASP A 226 3.94 -1.19 -16.31
CA ASP A 226 4.84 -1.73 -17.35
C ASP A 226 6.19 -1.00 -17.35
N GLU A 227 6.17 0.33 -17.27
CA GLU A 227 7.38 1.17 -17.21
C GLU A 227 8.21 0.87 -15.95
N VAL A 228 7.57 0.79 -14.78
CA VAL A 228 8.27 0.48 -13.52
C VAL A 228 8.88 -0.92 -13.58
N ILE A 229 8.12 -1.94 -14.01
CA ILE A 229 8.60 -3.33 -14.17
C ILE A 229 9.81 -3.35 -15.12
N SER A 230 9.71 -2.68 -16.25
CA SER A 230 10.78 -2.65 -17.25
C SER A 230 12.08 -2.02 -16.74
N SER A 231 12.00 -1.16 -15.72
CA SER A 231 13.17 -0.55 -15.08
C SER A 231 13.84 -1.43 -14.01
N LEU A 232 13.24 -2.57 -13.65
CA LEU A 232 13.78 -3.49 -12.65
C LEU A 232 14.83 -4.46 -13.24
N PRO A 233 15.74 -5.02 -12.41
CA PRO A 233 16.55 -6.16 -12.80
C PRO A 233 15.71 -7.37 -13.24
N ALA A 234 16.25 -8.20 -14.12
CA ALA A 234 15.51 -9.34 -14.71
C ALA A 234 14.94 -10.31 -13.66
N MET A 235 15.68 -10.57 -12.57
CA MET A 235 15.21 -11.44 -11.48
C MET A 235 14.01 -10.83 -10.74
N ASP A 236 14.03 -9.52 -10.52
CA ASP A 236 12.95 -8.81 -9.86
C ASP A 236 11.70 -8.75 -10.75
N GLN A 237 11.88 -8.58 -12.07
CA GLN A 237 10.80 -8.67 -13.06
C GLN A 237 10.12 -10.05 -13.03
N GLU A 238 10.90 -11.12 -13.00
CA GLU A 238 10.39 -12.50 -12.93
C GLU A 238 9.50 -12.70 -11.70
N VAL A 239 9.94 -12.23 -10.52
CA VAL A 239 9.16 -12.34 -9.28
C VAL A 239 7.84 -11.58 -9.38
N VAL A 240 7.88 -10.32 -9.85
CA VAL A 240 6.66 -9.51 -9.99
C VAL A 240 5.68 -10.13 -10.97
N LEU A 241 6.15 -10.53 -12.15
CA LEU A 241 5.30 -11.04 -13.23
C LEU A 241 4.74 -12.43 -12.93
N THR A 242 5.51 -13.28 -12.25
CA THR A 242 5.03 -14.60 -11.83
C THR A 242 3.94 -14.47 -10.78
N ASN A 243 4.12 -13.60 -9.77
CA ASN A 243 3.10 -13.35 -8.74
C ASN A 243 1.84 -12.73 -9.36
N TRP A 244 2.01 -11.74 -10.23
CA TRP A 244 0.89 -11.14 -10.96
C TRP A 244 0.09 -12.17 -11.76
N LEU A 245 0.77 -13.01 -12.56
CA LEU A 245 0.09 -13.99 -13.40
C LEU A 245 -0.74 -14.98 -12.55
N GLN A 246 -0.21 -15.37 -11.39
CA GLN A 246 -0.92 -16.22 -10.45
C GLN A 246 -2.19 -15.53 -9.94
N ASP A 247 -2.06 -14.33 -9.37
CA ASP A 247 -3.19 -13.56 -8.85
C ASP A 247 -4.24 -13.27 -9.93
N PHE A 248 -3.79 -12.90 -11.13
CA PHE A 248 -4.63 -12.61 -12.29
C PHE A 248 -5.39 -13.86 -12.77
N SER A 249 -4.77 -15.05 -12.73
CA SER A 249 -5.41 -16.30 -13.18
C SER A 249 -6.51 -16.81 -12.25
N ILE A 250 -6.47 -16.43 -10.97
CA ILE A 250 -7.43 -16.90 -9.94
C ILE A 250 -8.57 -15.90 -9.78
N THR A 251 -8.32 -14.62 -10.06
CA THR A 251 -9.28 -13.54 -9.85
C THR A 251 -10.18 -13.38 -11.07
N PRO A 252 -11.49 -13.11 -10.91
CA PRO A 252 -12.38 -12.84 -12.05
C PRO A 252 -12.17 -11.47 -12.71
N SER A 253 -11.19 -10.67 -12.23
CA SER A 253 -10.89 -9.34 -12.75
C SER A 253 -9.94 -9.44 -13.94
N ASP A 254 -10.31 -8.84 -15.07
CA ASP A 254 -9.43 -8.69 -16.24
C ASP A 254 -8.41 -7.55 -16.08
N TRP A 255 -8.22 -7.02 -14.87
CA TRP A 255 -7.34 -5.89 -14.58
C TRP A 255 -6.46 -6.14 -13.34
N PRO A 256 -5.17 -5.72 -13.34
CA PRO A 256 -4.46 -5.05 -14.42
C PRO A 256 -3.93 -6.03 -15.48
N ASN A 257 -4.03 -5.67 -16.75
CA ASN A 257 -3.48 -6.45 -17.86
C ASN A 257 -2.01 -6.10 -18.10
N LEU A 258 -1.09 -6.94 -17.62
CA LEU A 258 0.36 -6.79 -17.79
C LEU A 258 0.95 -7.72 -18.85
N GLN A 259 0.13 -8.16 -19.81
CA GLN A 259 0.57 -9.07 -20.88
C GLN A 259 1.80 -8.54 -21.64
N ILE A 260 1.88 -7.23 -21.88
CA ILE A 260 3.02 -6.60 -22.57
C ILE A 260 4.33 -6.83 -21.80
N SER A 261 4.32 -6.61 -20.49
CA SER A 261 5.49 -6.82 -19.62
C SER A 261 5.85 -8.31 -19.57
N TYR A 262 4.85 -9.17 -19.46
CA TYR A 262 5.00 -10.62 -19.42
C TYR A 262 5.63 -11.19 -20.69
N ASP A 263 5.13 -10.78 -21.86
CA ASP A 263 5.64 -11.20 -23.17
C ASP A 263 7.10 -10.74 -23.37
N ARG A 264 7.41 -9.50 -22.94
CA ARG A 264 8.77 -8.95 -22.99
C ARG A 264 9.75 -9.75 -22.13
N TRP A 265 9.35 -10.10 -20.90
CA TRP A 265 10.13 -10.97 -20.04
C TRP A 265 10.32 -12.37 -20.66
N CYS A 266 9.24 -13.01 -21.12
CA CYS A 266 9.28 -14.32 -21.78
C CYS A 266 10.24 -14.34 -22.98
N HIS A 267 10.18 -13.32 -23.84
CA HIS A 267 11.07 -13.18 -24.98
C HIS A 267 12.54 -13.06 -24.56
N SER A 268 12.80 -12.28 -23.51
CA SER A 268 14.14 -12.07 -22.98
C SER A 268 14.70 -13.36 -22.38
N THR A 269 13.90 -14.09 -21.59
CA THR A 269 14.27 -15.38 -21.00
C THR A 269 14.54 -16.45 -22.06
N ARG A 270 13.72 -16.54 -23.11
CA ARG A 270 13.93 -17.51 -24.20
C ARG A 270 15.25 -17.27 -24.96
N LYS A 271 15.64 -16.01 -25.15
CA LYS A 271 16.93 -15.67 -25.79
C LYS A 271 18.14 -16.09 -24.96
N LEU A 272 18.03 -16.12 -23.63
CA LEU A 272 19.11 -16.55 -22.73
C LEU A 272 19.31 -18.07 -22.74
N ILE A 273 18.27 -18.82 -23.13
CA ILE A 273 18.27 -20.30 -23.16
C ILE A 273 18.61 -20.84 -24.56
N ALA A 274 18.42 -20.04 -25.61
CA ALA A 274 18.77 -20.41 -26.97
C ALA A 274 20.32 -20.50 -27.13
N PRO A 275 20.85 -21.61 -27.68
CA PRO A 275 22.29 -21.85 -27.84
C PRO A 275 22.95 -20.97 -28.90
#